data_AF-A0A5S9MA26-F1
#
_entry.id   AF-A0A5S9MA26-F1
#
_cell.length_a   1.000
_cell.length_b   1.000
_cell.length_c   1.000
_cell.angle_alpha   90.00
_cell.angle_beta   90.00
_cell.angle_gamma   90.00
#
_symmetry.space_group_name_H-M   'P 1'
#
loop_
_entity.id
_entity.type
_entity.pdbx_description
1 polymer ?
#
loop_
_entity_poly.entity_id
_entity_poly.type
_entity_poly.pdbx_seq_one_letter_code
_entity_poly.pdbx_strand_id
1 'polypeptide(L)'
;MTNRSAYELRKAKERHHIVDGLIKALSILDEVIATIRSSNDKRDAKNNLMAKYDFTEAQSEAIVSLQLYRLTNTDITQLRDEARELDVRIAELEDILANEKKLLKVITNSLKKLKKDIC
;
A
#
# COMPACT_ATOMS: atom_id res chain seq x y z
N MET A 1 -0.44 5.81 22.46
CA MET A 1 -1.21 6.10 21.23
C MET A 1 -0.35 6.65 20.12
N THR A 2 0.60 7.56 20.39
CA THR A 2 1.60 8.02 19.40
C THR A 2 2.32 6.85 18.71
N ASN A 3 2.84 5.88 19.47
CA ASN A 3 3.48 4.67 18.91
C ASN A 3 2.53 3.81 18.07
N ARG A 4 1.23 3.78 18.40
CA ARG A 4 0.22 3.03 17.65
C ARG A 4 -0.11 3.73 16.34
N SER A 5 -0.38 5.03 16.37
CA SER A 5 -0.65 5.83 15.16
C SER A 5 0.56 5.89 14.24
N ALA A 6 1.78 5.97 14.76
CA ALA A 6 3.00 5.88 13.96
C ALA A 6 3.19 4.50 13.31
N TYR A 7 2.86 3.42 14.03
CA TYR A 7 2.88 2.07 13.48
C TYR A 7 1.82 1.89 12.37
N GLU A 8 0.58 2.34 12.61
CA GLU A 8 -0.49 2.32 11.62
C GLU A 8 -0.13 3.15 10.38
N LEU A 9 0.48 4.33 10.56
CA LEU A 9 0.95 5.18 9.47
C LEU A 9 2.02 4.48 8.63
N ARG A 10 3.02 3.86 9.28
CA ARG A 10 4.06 3.10 8.57
C ARG A 10 3.46 1.98 7.74
N LYS A 11 2.55 1.19 8.33
CA LYS A 11 1.87 0.08 7.63
C LYS A 11 1.01 0.59 6.45
N ALA A 12 0.31 1.70 6.63
CA ALA A 12 -0.48 2.31 5.56
C ALA A 12 0.40 2.77 4.40
N LYS A 13 1.54 3.44 4.69
CA LYS A 13 2.52 3.85 3.67
C LYS A 13 3.16 2.67 2.94
N GLU A 14 3.55 1.62 3.67
CA GLU A 14 4.06 0.38 3.08
C GLU A 14 3.04 -0.24 2.11
N ARG A 15 1.76 -0.30 2.51
CA ARG A 15 0.70 -0.82 1.65
C ARG A 15 0.46 0.08 0.43
N HIS A 16 0.37 1.39 0.63
CA HIS A 16 0.18 2.38 -0.42
C HIS A 16 1.26 2.24 -1.50
N HIS A 17 2.53 2.16 -1.07
CA HIS A 17 3.67 1.97 -1.96
C HIS A 17 3.56 0.72 -2.84
N ILE A 18 3.05 -0.40 -2.29
CA ILE A 18 2.80 -1.60 -3.09
C ILE A 18 1.66 -1.37 -4.09
N VAL A 19 0.54 -0.81 -3.64
CA VAL A 19 -0.63 -0.56 -4.49
C VAL A 19 -0.28 0.36 -5.66
N ASP A 20 0.51 1.41 -5.43
CA ASP A 20 1.02 2.30 -6.48
C ASP A 20 1.83 1.53 -7.53
N GLY A 21 2.72 0.63 -7.07
CA GLY A 21 3.52 -0.21 -7.95
C GLY A 21 2.65 -1.12 -8.81
N LEU A 22 1.60 -1.70 -8.23
CA LEU A 22 0.65 -2.54 -8.96
C LEU A 22 -0.15 -1.73 -9.99
N ILE A 23 -0.63 -0.54 -9.64
CA ILE A 23 -1.35 0.35 -10.56
C ILE A 23 -0.46 0.77 -11.73
N LYS A 24 0.80 1.15 -11.44
CA LYS A 24 1.79 1.45 -12.49
C LYS A 24 2.04 0.24 -13.38
N ALA A 25 2.26 -0.95 -12.81
CA ALA A 25 2.49 -2.17 -13.58
C ALA A 25 1.30 -2.52 -14.49
N LEU A 26 0.06 -2.32 -14.01
CA LEU A 26 -1.16 -2.53 -14.80
C LEU A 26 -1.29 -1.55 -15.97
N SER A 27 -0.74 -0.33 -15.86
CA SER A 27 -0.75 0.65 -16.95
C SER A 27 0.20 0.31 -18.10
N ILE A 28 1.19 -0.56 -17.85
CA ILE A 28 2.20 -1.04 -18.81
C ILE A 28 2.27 -2.58 -18.77
N LEU A 29 1.09 -3.22 -18.71
CA LEU A 29 0.98 -4.65 -18.41
C LEU A 29 1.68 -5.51 -19.47
N ASP A 30 1.57 -5.16 -20.74
CA ASP A 30 2.16 -5.92 -21.83
C ASP A 30 3.70 -5.89 -21.76
N GLU A 31 4.31 -4.73 -21.47
CA GLU A 31 5.75 -4.59 -21.30
C GLU A 31 6.28 -5.32 -20.05
N VAL A 32 5.50 -5.26 -18.96
CA VAL A 32 5.80 -5.99 -17.72
C VAL A 32 5.77 -7.49 -17.96
N ILE A 33 4.73 -8.02 -18.62
CA ILE A 33 4.62 -9.44 -18.97
C ILE A 33 5.77 -9.87 -19.90
N ALA A 34 6.09 -9.06 -20.91
CA ALA A 34 7.21 -9.35 -21.81
C ALA A 34 8.54 -9.45 -21.04
N THR A 35 8.76 -8.52 -20.10
CA THR A 35 9.97 -8.51 -19.25
C THR A 35 10.04 -9.73 -18.33
N ILE A 36 8.91 -10.13 -17.74
CA ILE A 36 8.85 -11.34 -16.90
C ILE A 36 9.12 -12.59 -17.73
N ARG A 37 8.50 -12.71 -18.91
CA ARG A 37 8.66 -13.86 -19.81
C ARG A 37 10.06 -13.99 -20.41
N SER A 38 10.79 -12.89 -20.56
CA SER A 38 12.17 -12.89 -21.04
C SER A 38 13.20 -13.20 -19.94
N SER A 39 12.77 -13.24 -18.68
CA SER A 39 13.65 -13.47 -17.53
C SER A 39 13.84 -14.97 -17.26
N ASN A 40 15.00 -15.35 -16.76
CA ASN A 40 15.36 -16.76 -16.55
C ASN A 40 14.66 -17.37 -15.32
N ASP A 41 14.49 -16.58 -14.27
CA ASP A 41 13.87 -16.99 -13.03
C ASP A 41 13.16 -15.81 -12.33
N LYS A 42 12.53 -16.09 -11.18
CA LYS A 42 11.81 -15.07 -10.39
C LYS A 42 12.73 -13.93 -9.93
N ARG A 43 13.97 -14.22 -9.54
CA ARG A 43 14.91 -13.20 -9.05
C ARG A 43 15.38 -12.30 -10.19
N ASP A 44 15.68 -12.90 -11.34
CA ASP A 44 16.03 -12.20 -12.57
C ASP A 44 14.88 -11.28 -13.03
N ALA A 45 13.63 -11.77 -13.01
CA ALA A 45 12.45 -10.98 -13.32
C ALA A 45 12.32 -9.74 -12.42
N LYS A 46 12.52 -9.90 -11.10
CA LYS A 46 12.51 -8.76 -10.18
C LYS A 46 13.59 -7.74 -10.51
N ASN A 47 14.83 -8.19 -10.73
CA ASN A 47 15.94 -7.31 -11.06
C ASN A 47 15.68 -6.53 -12.36
N ASN A 48 15.12 -7.19 -13.37
CA ASN A 48 14.76 -6.56 -14.63
C ASN A 48 13.62 -5.54 -14.48
N LEU A 49 12.62 -5.83 -13.65
CA LEU A 49 11.53 -4.89 -13.35
C LEU A 49 12.03 -3.65 -12.61
N MET A 50 12.91 -3.83 -11.62
CA MET A 50 13.55 -2.72 -10.91
C MET A 50 14.39 -1.85 -11.86
N ALA A 51 15.21 -2.49 -12.70
CA ALA A 51 16.14 -1.77 -13.58
C ALA A 51 15.46 -1.03 -14.74
N LYS A 52 14.35 -1.57 -15.28
CA LYS A 52 13.68 -0.99 -16.46
C LYS A 52 12.58 0.01 -16.12
N TYR A 53 11.92 -0.15 -14.98
CA TYR A 53 10.72 0.61 -14.64
C TYR A 53 10.79 1.29 -13.28
N ASP A 54 11.97 1.33 -12.66
CA ASP A 54 12.22 1.95 -11.35
C ASP A 54 11.30 1.43 -10.24
N PHE A 55 10.88 0.17 -10.34
CA PHE A 55 10.17 -0.47 -9.25
C PHE A 55 11.13 -0.71 -8.09
N THR A 56 10.62 -0.59 -6.88
CA THR A 56 11.36 -1.07 -5.70
C THR A 56 11.34 -2.59 -5.62
N GLU A 57 12.19 -3.16 -4.76
CA GLU A 57 12.22 -4.61 -4.52
C GLU A 57 10.85 -5.14 -4.07
N ALA A 58 10.20 -4.43 -3.13
CA ALA A 58 8.91 -4.84 -2.59
C ALA A 58 7.79 -4.79 -3.66
N GLN A 59 7.78 -3.76 -4.51
CA GLN A 59 6.85 -3.68 -5.64
C GLN A 59 7.11 -4.78 -6.66
N SER A 60 8.39 -5.03 -7.00
CA SER A 60 8.76 -6.06 -7.97
C SER A 60 8.37 -7.46 -7.49
N GLU A 61 8.57 -7.75 -6.19
CA GLU A 61 8.09 -8.97 -5.57
C GLU A 61 6.56 -9.10 -5.68
N ALA A 62 5.83 -8.02 -5.36
CA ALA A 62 4.37 -8.01 -5.48
C ALA A 62 3.90 -8.25 -6.92
N ILE A 63 4.53 -7.61 -7.91
CA ILE A 63 4.21 -7.76 -9.34
C ILE A 63 4.42 -9.19 -9.81
N VAL A 64 5.59 -9.79 -9.52
CA VAL A 64 5.88 -11.18 -9.96
C VAL A 64 4.98 -12.20 -9.23
N SER A 65 4.46 -11.85 -8.05
CA SER A 65 3.50 -12.68 -7.30
C SER A 65 2.04 -12.48 -7.72
N LEU A 66 1.73 -11.55 -8.63
CA LEU A 66 0.35 -11.31 -9.08
C LEU A 66 -0.25 -12.55 -9.74
N GLN A 67 -1.51 -12.80 -9.43
CA GLN A 67 -2.29 -13.87 -10.03
C GLN A 67 -3.08 -13.33 -11.22
N LEU A 68 -3.13 -14.07 -12.33
CA LEU A 68 -3.72 -13.62 -13.60
C LEU A 68 -5.19 -13.19 -13.49
N TYR A 69 -5.97 -13.82 -12.59
CA TYR A 69 -7.37 -13.42 -12.40
C TYR A 69 -7.53 -12.04 -11.76
N ARG A 70 -6.47 -11.48 -11.14
CA ARG A 70 -6.49 -10.14 -10.52
C ARG A 70 -6.27 -9.00 -11.52
N LEU A 71 -6.30 -9.32 -12.82
CA LEU A 71 -6.11 -8.37 -13.92
C LEU A 71 -7.46 -7.91 -14.51
N THR A 72 -8.59 -8.25 -13.89
CA THR A 72 -9.90 -7.83 -14.40
C THR A 72 -10.11 -6.33 -14.18
N ASN A 73 -10.97 -5.71 -14.98
CA ASN A 73 -11.35 -4.30 -14.80
C ASN A 73 -11.88 -4.01 -13.40
N THR A 74 -12.54 -4.98 -12.76
CA THR A 74 -13.03 -4.87 -11.39
C THR A 74 -11.87 -4.77 -10.39
N ASP A 75 -10.85 -5.63 -10.51
CA ASP A 75 -9.67 -5.60 -9.63
C ASP A 75 -8.87 -4.31 -9.78
N ILE A 76 -8.73 -3.81 -11.02
CA ILE A 76 -8.06 -2.53 -11.30
C ILE A 76 -8.80 -1.39 -10.60
N THR A 77 -10.13 -1.40 -10.66
CA THR A 77 -10.96 -0.40 -9.98
C THR A 77 -10.79 -0.51 -8.47
N GLN A 78 -10.84 -1.72 -7.91
CA GLN A 78 -10.61 -1.96 -6.48
C GLN A 78 -9.23 -1.49 -6.01
N LEU A 79 -8.17 -1.72 -6.79
CA LEU A 79 -6.82 -1.23 -6.46
C LEU A 79 -6.76 0.30 -6.44
N ARG A 80 -7.42 0.96 -7.41
CA ARG A 80 -7.51 2.43 -7.43
C ARG A 80 -8.32 2.97 -6.26
N ASP A 81 -9.36 2.25 -5.84
CA ASP A 81 -10.18 2.63 -4.69
C ASP A 81 -9.39 2.46 -3.39
N GLU A 82 -8.69 1.34 -3.25
CA GLU A 82 -7.77 1.06 -2.14
C GLU A 82 -6.68 2.14 -2.03
N ALA A 83 -6.07 2.56 -3.14
CA ALA A 83 -5.10 3.65 -3.15
C ALA A 83 -5.69 4.95 -2.58
N ARG A 84 -6.88 5.34 -3.03
CA ARG A 84 -7.55 6.57 -2.55
C ARG A 84 -7.91 6.47 -1.06
N GLU A 85 -8.35 5.32 -0.59
CA GLU A 85 -8.63 5.11 0.83
C GLU A 85 -7.35 5.19 1.68
N LEU A 86 -6.24 4.64 1.19
CA LEU A 86 -4.94 4.71 1.85
C LEU A 86 -4.40 6.15 1.89
N ASP A 87 -4.54 6.93 0.82
CA ASP A 87 -4.19 8.36 0.79
C ASP A 87 -4.91 9.14 1.89
N VAL A 88 -6.24 8.99 1.96
CA VAL A 88 -7.06 9.63 3.00
C VAL A 88 -6.59 9.19 4.38
N ARG A 89 -6.35 7.89 4.57
CA ARG A 89 -5.94 7.34 5.86
C ARG A 89 -4.56 7.82 6.30
N ILE A 90 -3.61 7.91 5.37
CA ILE A 90 -2.26 8.44 5.61
C ILE A 90 -2.36 9.90 6.03
N ALA A 91 -3.11 10.72 5.31
CA ALA A 91 -3.30 12.14 5.63
C ALA A 91 -3.92 12.34 7.03
N GLU A 92 -4.93 11.55 7.39
CA GLU A 92 -5.52 11.56 8.74
C GLU A 92 -4.50 11.22 9.83
N LEU A 93 -3.70 10.16 9.62
CA LEU A 93 -2.73 9.70 10.58
C LEU A 93 -1.56 10.68 10.75
N GLU A 94 -1.12 11.31 9.65
CA GLU A 94 -0.12 12.38 9.68
C GLU A 94 -0.61 13.61 10.44
N ASP A 95 -1.86 14.04 10.20
CA ASP A 95 -2.46 15.15 10.92
C ASP A 95 -2.65 14.87 12.43
N ILE A 96 -3.01 13.62 12.79
CA ILE A 96 -3.10 13.20 14.20
C ILE A 96 -1.73 13.25 14.88
N LEU A 97 -0.66 12.83 14.18
CA LEU A 97 0.69 12.81 14.73
C LEU A 97 1.33 14.21 14.79
N ALA A 98 1.01 15.09 13.84
CA ALA A 98 1.51 16.46 13.80
C ALA A 98 0.83 17.39 14.82
N ASN A 99 -0.40 17.08 15.25
CA ASN A 99 -1.19 17.94 16.14
C ASN A 99 -1.40 17.31 17.53
N GLU A 100 -0.62 17.76 18.50
CA GLU A 100 -0.68 17.31 19.90
C GLU A 100 -2.08 17.42 20.53
N LYS A 101 -2.86 18.45 20.18
CA LYS A 101 -4.25 18.62 20.67
C LYS A 101 -5.20 17.59 20.06
N LYS A 102 -5.05 17.26 18.77
CA LYS A 102 -5.82 16.18 18.12
C LYS A 102 -5.45 14.82 18.69
N LEU A 103 -4.16 14.58 18.92
CA LEU A 103 -3.67 13.36 19.55
C LEU A 103 -4.31 13.14 20.93
N LEU A 104 -4.33 14.16 21.80
CA LEU A 104 -4.96 14.10 23.11
C LEU A 104 -6.48 13.84 23.04
N LYS A 105 -7.16 14.46 22.06
CA LYS A 105 -8.60 14.23 21.82
C LYS A 105 -8.88 12.79 21.38
N VAL A 106 -8.07 12.24 20.46
CA VAL A 106 -8.17 10.85 20.01
C VAL A 106 -7.93 9.90 21.18
N ILE A 107 -6.89 10.13 22.00
CA ILE A 107 -6.61 9.32 23.20
C ILE A 107 -7.82 9.29 24.14
N THR A 108 -8.40 10.46 24.43
CA THR A 108 -9.54 10.57 25.34
C THR A 108 -10.78 9.85 24.79
N ASN A 109 -11.03 9.96 23.48
CA ASN A 109 -12.12 9.26 22.81
C ASN A 109 -11.89 7.74 22.79
N SER A 110 -10.67 7.27 22.55
CA SER A 110 -10.32 5.84 22.60
C SER A 110 -10.53 5.25 24.00
N LEU A 111 -10.14 5.97 25.06
CA LEU A 111 -10.36 5.54 26.44
C LEU A 111 -11.85 5.49 26.80
N LYS A 112 -12.64 6.47 26.36
CA LYS A 112 -14.11 6.46 26.54
C LYS A 112 -14.77 5.30 25.81
N LYS A 113 -14.31 4.98 24.60
CA LYS A 113 -14.83 3.86 23.81
C LYS A 113 -14.55 2.51 24.49
N LEU A 114 -13.31 2.32 24.97
CA LEU A 114 -12.93 1.11 25.71
C LEU A 114 -13.76 0.92 26.99
N LYS A 115 -14.04 2.01 27.72
CA LYS A 115 -14.90 1.97 28.91
C LYS A 115 -16.34 1.53 28.56
N LYS A 116 -16.84 1.90 27.39
CA LYS A 116 -18.17 1.53 26.90
C LYS A 116 -18.23 0.08 26.40
N ASP A 117 -17.14 -0.43 25.85
CA ASP A 117 -17.07 -1.81 25.33
C ASP A 117 -16.88 -2.86 26.45
N ILE A 118 -16.54 -2.43 27.67
CA ILE A 118 -16.33 -3.30 28.85
C ILE A 118 -17.54 -3.28 29.82
N CYS A 119 -18.50 -2.37 29.64
CA CYS A 119 -19.75 -2.29 30.41
C CYS A 119 -20.92 -2.90 29.63
#